data_AF-A0AA38LJM4-F1
#
_entry.id   AF-A0AA38LJM4-F1
#
_cell.length_a   1.000
_cell.length_b   1.000
_cell.length_c   1.000
_cell.angle_alpha   90.00
_cell.angle_beta   90.00
_cell.angle_gamma   90.00
#
_symmetry.space_group_name_H-M   'P 1'
#
loop_
_entity.id
_entity.type
_entity.pdbx_description
1 polymer ?
#
loop_
_entity_poly.entity_id
_entity_poly.type
_entity_poly.pdbx_seq_one_letter_code
_entity_poly.pdbx_strand_id
1 'polypeptide(L)'
;MVDREHTGCGHGLQQSIGLETARLLAKEGLTLVFTARNPHPGPALLNDLGYPNVHFHQLDVQSDESVSDFAQWLRQNFNGIDILINNAGTNGIKIDWELWASQGINVRMMIGNPSFTEGITQDYQTIMTCIETNYFGAKRMMKALLPLMKPSPFGSRIVNVSSLAGLLECLGNEALRLQLADVENLKEETIDAFVNNYLHDVESGQVEGKGWPPGFGGIYRISKIARNAYTRVVARDFGRHPEHHHD
;
A
#
# COMPACT_ATOMS: atom_id res chain seq x y z
N MET A 1 10.79 -8.56 -3.29
CA MET A 1 9.35 -8.85 -3.29
C MET A 1 8.61 -7.69 -3.90
N VAL A 2 7.69 -7.98 -4.83
CA VAL A 2 6.77 -6.97 -5.39
C VAL A 2 5.35 -7.48 -5.25
N ASP A 3 4.53 -6.76 -4.50
CA ASP A 3 3.12 -7.09 -4.31
C ASP A 3 2.25 -6.46 -5.40
N ARG A 4 1.07 -7.03 -5.66
CA ARG A 4 0.17 -6.57 -6.73
C ARG A 4 -0.87 -5.56 -6.21
N GLU A 5 -1.10 -4.48 -6.96
CA GLU A 5 -2.26 -3.59 -6.73
C GLU A 5 -3.57 -4.28 -7.12
N HIS A 6 -4.59 -4.12 -6.27
CA HIS A 6 -5.97 -4.47 -6.61
C HIS A 6 -6.65 -3.22 -7.19
N THR A 7 -6.15 -2.74 -8.33
CA THR A 7 -6.93 -1.80 -9.13
C THR A 7 -8.11 -2.58 -9.69
N GLY A 8 -9.33 -2.21 -9.31
CA GLY A 8 -10.57 -2.79 -9.80
C GLY A 8 -10.82 -2.55 -11.29
N CYS A 9 -9.79 -2.44 -12.13
CA CYS A 9 -9.91 -2.31 -13.57
C CYS A 9 -10.30 -3.68 -14.15
N GLY A 10 -11.61 -3.88 -14.37
CA GLY A 10 -12.06 -4.86 -15.36
C GLY A 10 -11.29 -4.60 -16.66
N HIS A 11 -10.63 -5.63 -17.18
CA HIS A 11 -9.77 -5.57 -18.37
C HIS A 11 -8.44 -4.79 -18.22
N GLY A 12 -7.52 -5.34 -17.42
CA GLY A 12 -6.16 -4.81 -17.34
C GLY A 12 -5.19 -5.59 -16.46
N LEU A 13 -5.30 -6.93 -16.40
CA LEU A 13 -4.36 -7.80 -15.68
C LEU A 13 -2.89 -7.63 -16.15
N GLN A 14 -2.67 -6.96 -17.29
CA GLN A 14 -1.40 -6.83 -18.00
C GLN A 14 -0.65 -5.50 -17.78
N GLN A 15 -1.18 -4.54 -16.99
CA GLN A 15 -0.59 -3.18 -16.86
C GLN A 15 -0.66 -2.57 -15.44
N SER A 16 -0.35 -3.33 -14.39
CA SER A 16 -0.18 -2.73 -13.04
C SER A 16 1.27 -2.30 -12.79
N ILE A 17 1.48 -1.25 -11.98
CA ILE A 17 2.81 -0.77 -11.59
C ILE A 17 3.64 -1.90 -10.97
N GLY A 18 3.01 -2.74 -10.14
CA GLY A 18 3.67 -3.91 -9.54
C GLY A 18 4.16 -4.92 -10.57
N LEU A 19 3.39 -5.19 -11.62
CA LEU A 19 3.80 -6.11 -12.69
C LEU A 19 4.97 -5.54 -13.51
N GLU A 20 4.94 -4.26 -13.86
CA GLU A 20 6.05 -3.66 -14.61
C GLU A 20 7.32 -3.61 -13.77
N THR A 21 7.19 -3.26 -12.48
CA THR A 21 8.30 -3.27 -11.52
C THR A 21 8.90 -4.67 -11.42
N ALA A 22 8.06 -5.71 -11.30
CA ALA A 22 8.47 -7.10 -11.32
C ALA A 22 9.26 -7.45 -12.60
N ARG A 23 8.74 -7.09 -13.77
CA ARG A 23 9.39 -7.35 -15.06
C ARG A 23 10.77 -6.68 -15.16
N LEU A 24 10.86 -5.40 -14.78
CA LEU A 24 12.12 -4.65 -14.82
C LEU A 24 13.17 -5.27 -13.87
N LEU A 25 12.79 -5.60 -12.63
CA LEU A 25 13.72 -6.22 -11.68
C LEU A 25 14.15 -7.62 -12.11
N ALA A 26 13.24 -8.41 -12.68
CA ALA A 26 13.57 -9.74 -13.20
C ALA A 26 14.58 -9.66 -14.37
N LYS A 27 14.43 -8.65 -15.24
CA LYS A 27 15.35 -8.37 -16.36
C LYS A 27 16.76 -8.02 -15.89
N GLU A 28 16.89 -7.34 -14.75
CA GLU A 28 18.18 -7.04 -14.11
C GLU A 28 18.78 -8.24 -13.36
N GLY A 29 18.14 -9.42 -13.43
CA GLY A 29 18.66 -10.67 -12.86
C GLY A 29 18.36 -10.89 -11.38
N LEU A 30 17.53 -10.06 -10.76
CA LEU A 30 17.16 -10.24 -9.35
C LEU A 30 16.23 -11.44 -9.16
N THR A 31 16.42 -12.20 -8.08
CA THR A 31 15.41 -13.18 -7.65
C THR A 31 14.18 -12.45 -7.14
N LEU A 32 13.06 -12.69 -7.81
CA LEU A 32 11.80 -12.01 -7.54
C LEU A 32 10.79 -12.99 -6.94
N VAL A 33 10.13 -12.56 -5.87
CA VAL A 33 8.89 -13.17 -5.40
C VAL A 33 7.75 -12.21 -5.70
N PHE A 34 6.87 -12.62 -6.62
CA PHE A 34 5.65 -11.94 -6.97
C PHE A 34 4.51 -12.47 -6.10
N THR A 35 3.70 -11.57 -5.55
CA THR A 35 2.60 -11.94 -4.67
C THR A 35 1.26 -11.39 -5.14
N ALA A 36 0.20 -12.12 -4.84
CA ALA A 36 -1.17 -11.66 -5.06
C ALA A 36 -2.13 -12.38 -4.10
N ARG A 37 -3.20 -11.67 -3.71
CA ARG A 37 -4.28 -12.25 -2.89
C ARG A 37 -4.94 -13.44 -3.56
N ASN A 38 -5.24 -13.32 -4.85
CA ASN A 38 -5.85 -14.39 -5.63
C ASN A 38 -4.76 -15.14 -6.40
N PRO A 39 -4.69 -16.49 -6.28
CA PRO A 39 -3.66 -17.29 -6.92
C PRO A 39 -3.81 -17.33 -8.45
N HIS A 40 -4.95 -16.91 -9.00
CA HIS A 40 -5.14 -16.70 -10.43
C HIS A 40 -5.13 -15.20 -10.76
N PRO A 41 -4.35 -14.75 -11.76
CA PRO A 41 -3.59 -15.55 -12.75
C PRO A 41 -2.11 -15.81 -12.37
N GLY A 42 -1.74 -15.86 -11.08
CA GLY A 42 -0.35 -15.92 -10.61
C GLY A 42 0.60 -16.83 -11.43
N PRO A 43 0.34 -18.15 -11.53
CA PRO A 43 1.18 -19.06 -12.33
C PRO A 43 1.20 -18.77 -13.83
N ALA A 44 0.07 -18.33 -14.41
CA ALA A 44 0.03 -17.96 -15.83
C ALA A 44 0.88 -16.70 -16.09
N LEU A 45 0.88 -15.76 -15.15
CA LEU A 45 1.70 -14.55 -15.20
C LEU A 45 3.20 -14.85 -15.11
N LEU A 46 3.60 -15.89 -14.36
CA LEU A 46 4.99 -16.35 -14.34
C LEU A 46 5.44 -16.83 -15.72
N ASN A 47 4.59 -17.58 -16.42
CA ASN A 47 4.87 -18.04 -17.77
C ASN A 47 4.99 -16.86 -18.75
N ASP A 48 4.12 -15.86 -18.63
CA ASP A 48 4.17 -14.64 -19.45
C ASP A 48 5.44 -13.80 -19.18
N LEU A 49 5.91 -13.78 -17.92
CA LEU A 49 7.16 -13.12 -17.56
C LEU A 49 8.37 -13.88 -18.12
N GLY A 50 8.33 -15.22 -18.17
CA GLY A 50 9.35 -16.04 -18.83
C GLY A 50 10.72 -16.05 -18.14
N TYR A 51 10.78 -15.63 -16.88
CA TYR A 51 12.04 -15.50 -16.12
C TYR A 51 12.15 -16.63 -15.07
N PRO A 52 13.24 -17.44 -15.08
CA PRO A 52 13.40 -18.56 -14.15
C PRO A 52 13.65 -18.12 -12.70
N ASN A 53 14.07 -16.87 -12.51
CA ASN A 53 14.30 -16.20 -11.23
C ASN A 53 13.04 -15.56 -10.64
N VAL A 54 11.85 -15.82 -11.20
CA VAL A 54 10.58 -15.31 -10.68
C VAL A 54 9.77 -16.44 -10.05
N HIS A 55 9.39 -16.24 -8.79
CA HIS A 55 8.58 -17.13 -7.98
C HIS A 55 7.23 -16.48 -7.67
N PHE A 56 6.21 -17.31 -7.45
CA PHE A 56 4.90 -16.85 -6.98
C PHE A 56 4.64 -17.37 -5.57
N HIS A 57 4.07 -16.52 -4.72
CA HIS A 57 3.46 -16.94 -3.46
C HIS A 57 2.13 -16.20 -3.28
N GLN A 58 1.08 -16.91 -2.85
CA GLN A 58 -0.17 -16.25 -2.50
C GLN A 58 0.06 -15.39 -1.24
N LEU A 59 -0.50 -14.19 -1.21
CA LEU A 59 -0.40 -13.30 -0.05
C LEU A 59 -1.62 -12.40 0.03
N ASP A 60 -2.30 -12.43 1.16
CA ASP A 60 -3.25 -11.40 1.54
C ASP A 60 -2.67 -10.55 2.68
N VAL A 61 -2.28 -9.32 2.36
CA VAL A 61 -1.73 -8.37 3.34
C VAL A 61 -2.74 -7.96 4.42
N GLN A 62 -4.03 -8.28 4.24
CA GLN A 62 -5.06 -8.06 5.26
C GLN A 62 -5.09 -9.17 6.32
N SER A 63 -4.40 -10.30 6.10
CA SER A 63 -4.39 -11.46 6.99
C SER A 63 -3.05 -11.62 7.69
N ASP A 64 -3.05 -11.59 9.03
CA ASP A 64 -1.85 -11.84 9.84
C ASP A 64 -1.29 -13.26 9.59
N GLU A 65 -2.16 -14.26 9.42
CA GLU A 65 -1.78 -15.64 9.09
C GLU A 65 -1.08 -15.71 7.74
N SER A 66 -1.67 -15.11 6.70
CA SER A 66 -1.09 -15.10 5.34
C SER A 66 0.28 -14.41 5.32
N VAL A 67 0.42 -13.30 6.05
CA VAL A 67 1.69 -12.57 6.18
C VAL A 67 2.74 -13.40 6.94
N SER A 68 2.34 -14.07 8.03
CA SER A 68 3.22 -14.93 8.82
C SER A 68 3.72 -16.13 8.01
N ASP A 69 2.81 -16.83 7.34
CA ASP A 69 3.13 -17.98 6.48
C ASP A 69 4.10 -17.58 5.37
N PHE A 70 3.85 -16.43 4.74
CA PHE A 70 4.73 -15.89 3.72
C PHE A 70 6.12 -15.54 4.26
N ALA A 71 6.21 -14.91 5.43
CA ALA A 71 7.48 -14.59 6.06
C ALA A 71 8.28 -15.86 6.41
N GLN A 72 7.61 -16.89 6.93
CA GLN A 72 8.23 -18.19 7.20
C GLN A 72 8.72 -18.85 5.91
N TRP A 73 7.91 -18.85 4.87
CA TRP A 73 8.27 -19.39 3.55
C TRP A 73 9.47 -18.66 2.95
N LEU A 74 9.52 -17.33 3.02
CA LEU A 74 10.67 -16.53 2.57
C LEU A 74 11.95 -16.91 3.31
N ARG A 75 11.86 -17.08 4.64
CA ARG A 75 13.00 -17.48 5.48
C ARG A 75 13.52 -18.86 5.07
N GLN A 76 12.63 -19.82 4.82
CA GLN A 76 13.01 -21.18 4.45
C GLN A 76 13.62 -21.28 3.05
N ASN A 77 13.06 -20.55 2.08
CA ASN A 77 13.43 -20.68 0.67
C ASN A 77 14.57 -19.76 0.25
N PHE A 78 14.70 -18.59 0.89
CA PHE A 78 15.67 -17.56 0.50
C PHE A 78 16.55 -17.07 1.63
N ASN A 79 16.37 -17.55 2.87
CA ASN A 79 17.09 -17.08 4.05
C ASN A 79 16.93 -15.56 4.29
N GLY A 80 15.76 -15.01 3.96
CA GLY A 80 15.44 -13.59 4.14
C GLY A 80 15.23 -12.83 2.83
N ILE A 81 15.22 -11.50 2.91
CA ILE A 81 14.85 -10.59 1.83
C ILE A 81 15.76 -9.37 1.75
N ASP A 82 16.03 -8.90 0.53
CA ASP A 82 16.84 -7.69 0.29
C ASP A 82 15.97 -6.46 0.03
N ILE A 83 14.85 -6.63 -0.69
CA ILE A 83 13.98 -5.55 -1.13
C ILE A 83 12.51 -5.93 -0.90
N LEU A 84 11.80 -5.14 -0.09
CA LEU A 84 10.34 -5.16 0.04
C LEU A 84 9.74 -3.98 -0.72
N ILE A 85 8.79 -4.25 -1.62
CA ILE A 85 7.99 -3.23 -2.28
C ILE A 85 6.52 -3.39 -1.87
N ASN A 86 6.06 -2.54 -0.95
CA ASN A 86 4.66 -2.47 -0.52
C ASN A 86 3.84 -1.73 -1.58
N ASN A 87 3.48 -2.46 -2.64
CA ASN A 87 2.72 -1.94 -3.76
C ASN A 87 1.21 -2.20 -3.63
N ALA A 88 0.76 -3.23 -2.91
CA ALA A 88 -0.67 -3.47 -2.73
C ALA A 88 -1.43 -2.23 -2.26
N GLY A 89 -2.56 -1.99 -2.92
CA GLY A 89 -3.43 -0.87 -2.62
C GLY A 89 -4.75 -0.89 -3.37
N THR A 90 -5.72 -0.16 -2.82
CA THR A 90 -7.02 0.15 -3.41
C THR A 90 -7.35 1.62 -3.22
N ASN A 91 -8.32 2.15 -3.98
CA ASN A 91 -8.74 3.56 -3.91
C ASN A 91 -9.92 3.79 -2.97
N GLY A 92 -10.49 2.74 -2.37
CA GLY A 92 -11.63 2.83 -1.46
C GLY A 92 -12.94 3.25 -2.11
N ILE A 93 -13.09 3.05 -3.43
CA ILE A 93 -14.33 3.32 -4.17
C ILE A 93 -14.70 2.12 -5.04
N LYS A 94 -15.98 2.04 -5.41
CA LYS A 94 -16.53 1.17 -6.44
C LYS A 94 -16.82 2.01 -7.67
N ILE A 95 -16.48 1.47 -8.83
CA ILE A 95 -16.74 2.09 -10.13
C ILE A 95 -17.71 1.18 -10.90
N ASP A 96 -18.77 1.77 -11.42
CA ASP A 96 -19.64 1.15 -12.40
C ASP A 96 -18.97 1.21 -13.78
N TRP A 97 -18.23 0.16 -14.10
CA TRP A 97 -17.48 0.07 -15.35
C TRP A 97 -18.36 -0.09 -16.59
N GLU A 98 -19.56 -0.67 -16.43
CA GLU A 98 -20.51 -0.82 -17.54
C GLU A 98 -21.10 0.54 -17.90
N LEU A 99 -21.48 1.32 -16.89
CA LEU A 99 -21.90 2.71 -17.08
C LEU A 99 -20.79 3.52 -17.74
N TRP A 100 -19.56 3.45 -17.22
CA TRP A 100 -18.44 4.19 -17.78
C TRP A 100 -18.17 3.83 -19.24
N ALA A 101 -18.19 2.54 -19.57
CA ALA A 101 -18.03 2.08 -20.95
C ALA A 101 -19.15 2.60 -21.85
N SER A 102 -20.40 2.53 -21.39
CA SER A 102 -21.57 2.98 -22.17
C SER A 102 -21.57 4.48 -22.44
N GLN A 103 -20.98 5.28 -21.54
CA GLN A 103 -20.92 6.74 -21.63
C GLN A 103 -19.56 7.27 -22.16
N GLY A 104 -18.62 6.39 -22.51
CA GLY A 104 -17.28 6.80 -22.94
C GLY A 104 -16.44 7.48 -21.84
N ILE A 105 -16.80 7.27 -20.57
CA ILE A 105 -16.07 7.79 -19.41
C ILE A 105 -14.77 7.00 -19.26
N ASN A 106 -13.70 7.70 -18.95
CA ASN A 106 -12.41 7.08 -18.67
C ASN A 106 -11.76 7.70 -17.43
N VAL A 107 -10.81 6.97 -16.84
CA VAL A 107 -10.11 7.36 -15.60
C VAL A 107 -9.46 8.75 -15.67
N ARG A 108 -9.04 9.24 -16.86
CA ARG A 108 -8.45 10.58 -16.97
C ARG A 108 -9.48 11.69 -16.74
N MET A 109 -10.76 11.43 -16.98
CA MET A 109 -11.83 12.39 -16.70
C MET A 109 -12.05 12.56 -15.18
N MET A 110 -11.75 11.52 -14.40
CA MET A 110 -11.73 11.58 -12.94
C MET A 110 -10.42 12.23 -12.43
N ILE A 111 -9.28 11.87 -13.01
CA ILE A 111 -7.96 12.36 -12.60
C ILE A 111 -7.84 13.86 -12.97
N GLY A 112 -8.08 14.73 -11.98
CA GLY A 112 -8.02 16.19 -12.13
C GLY A 112 -9.37 16.89 -12.01
N ASN A 113 -10.48 16.15 -11.90
CA ASN A 113 -11.79 16.69 -11.61
C ASN A 113 -12.27 16.22 -10.22
N PRO A 114 -12.08 17.03 -9.16
CA PRO A 114 -12.47 16.66 -7.80
C PRO A 114 -13.98 16.51 -7.60
N SER A 115 -14.80 17.01 -8.54
CA SER A 115 -16.26 16.91 -8.51
C SER A 115 -16.80 15.75 -9.36
N PHE A 116 -15.94 14.93 -9.97
CA PHE A 116 -16.37 13.79 -10.76
C PHE A 116 -16.90 12.67 -9.87
N THR A 117 -18.18 12.33 -10.01
CA THR A 117 -18.85 11.31 -9.19
C THR A 117 -19.66 10.29 -9.98
N GLU A 118 -19.75 10.43 -11.31
CA GLU A 118 -20.58 9.58 -12.17
C GLU A 118 -20.15 8.11 -12.08
N GLY A 119 -21.07 7.21 -11.75
CA GLY A 119 -20.78 5.79 -11.57
C GLY A 119 -19.83 5.45 -10.42
N ILE A 120 -19.53 6.40 -9.52
CA ILE A 120 -18.67 6.17 -8.36
C ILE A 120 -19.54 5.98 -7.12
N THR A 121 -19.31 4.90 -6.39
CA THR A 121 -19.93 4.65 -5.10
C THR A 121 -18.87 4.32 -4.05
N GLN A 122 -19.21 4.55 -2.79
CA GLN A 122 -18.37 4.22 -1.65
C GLN A 122 -19.26 3.72 -0.52
N ASP A 123 -18.89 2.59 0.05
CA ASP A 123 -19.54 2.01 1.22
C ASP A 123 -18.52 1.69 2.32
N TYR A 124 -19.01 1.37 3.51
CA TYR A 124 -18.15 1.05 4.65
C TYR A 124 -17.14 -0.07 4.33
N GLN A 125 -17.54 -1.09 3.58
CA GLN A 125 -16.64 -2.20 3.21
C GLN A 125 -15.48 -1.70 2.34
N THR A 126 -15.73 -0.85 1.36
CA THR A 126 -14.68 -0.27 0.50
C THR A 126 -13.74 0.65 1.27
N ILE A 127 -14.28 1.40 2.24
CA ILE A 127 -13.53 2.26 3.14
C ILE A 127 -12.58 1.41 4.00
N MET A 128 -13.10 0.39 4.67
CA MET A 128 -12.31 -0.53 5.50
C MET A 128 -11.26 -1.27 4.67
N THR A 129 -11.64 -1.79 3.50
CA THR A 129 -10.71 -2.47 2.59
C THR A 129 -9.54 -1.56 2.17
N CYS A 130 -9.82 -0.27 1.94
CA CYS A 130 -8.78 0.72 1.61
C CYS A 130 -7.76 0.86 2.72
N ILE A 131 -8.19 1.09 3.96
CA ILE A 131 -7.28 1.25 5.09
C ILE A 131 -6.55 -0.04 5.46
N GLU A 132 -7.27 -1.16 5.49
CA GLU A 132 -6.68 -2.46 5.79
C GLU A 132 -5.62 -2.86 4.77
N THR A 133 -5.81 -2.55 3.49
CA THR A 133 -4.79 -2.84 2.46
C THR A 133 -3.67 -1.80 2.48
N ASN A 134 -4.02 -0.52 2.40
CA ASN A 134 -3.06 0.53 2.10
C ASN A 134 -2.19 0.86 3.32
N TYR A 135 -2.74 0.84 4.52
CA TYR A 135 -2.01 1.20 5.73
C TYR A 135 -1.66 -0.04 6.55
N PHE A 136 -2.66 -0.73 7.12
CA PHE A 136 -2.40 -1.84 8.04
C PHE A 136 -1.69 -3.01 7.37
N GLY A 137 -2.01 -3.33 6.11
CA GLY A 137 -1.34 -4.40 5.38
C GLY A 137 0.13 -4.10 5.09
N ALA A 138 0.44 -2.90 4.61
CA ALA A 138 1.83 -2.45 4.45
C ALA A 138 2.58 -2.46 5.80
N LYS A 139 1.92 -2.03 6.88
CA LYS A 139 2.46 -2.07 8.24
C LYS A 139 2.75 -3.50 8.70
N ARG A 140 1.82 -4.45 8.53
CA ARG A 140 2.01 -5.89 8.82
C ARG A 140 3.20 -6.45 8.05
N MET A 141 3.27 -6.18 6.75
CA MET A 141 4.38 -6.62 5.90
C MET A 141 5.73 -6.08 6.38
N MET A 142 5.80 -4.79 6.71
CA MET A 142 7.02 -4.19 7.26
C MET A 142 7.41 -4.86 8.57
N LYS A 143 6.47 -5.04 9.52
CA LYS A 143 6.76 -5.69 10.81
C LYS A 143 7.25 -7.13 10.65
N ALA A 144 6.60 -7.91 9.78
CA ALA A 144 6.93 -9.32 9.58
C ALA A 144 8.28 -9.52 8.87
N LEU A 145 8.62 -8.63 7.93
CA LEU A 145 9.79 -8.82 7.07
C LEU A 145 11.02 -8.01 7.50
N LEU A 146 10.87 -6.98 8.33
CA LEU A 146 12.00 -6.20 8.82
C LEU A 146 13.06 -7.08 9.52
N PRO A 147 12.71 -8.06 10.38
CA PRO A 147 13.69 -8.98 10.97
C PRO A 147 14.32 -9.97 9.98
N LEU A 148 13.74 -10.11 8.78
CA LEU A 148 14.25 -10.98 7.72
C LEU A 148 15.09 -10.22 6.68
N MET A 149 15.26 -8.91 6.86
CA MET A 149 16.07 -8.09 5.98
C MET A 149 17.54 -8.50 6.08
N LYS A 150 18.15 -8.83 4.94
CA LYS A 150 19.53 -9.31 4.90
C LYS A 150 20.53 -8.17 4.96
N PRO A 151 21.64 -8.32 5.70
CA PRO A 151 22.81 -7.47 5.51
C PRO A 151 23.27 -7.54 4.05
N SER A 152 23.50 -6.39 3.43
CA SER A 152 23.95 -6.28 2.05
C SER A 152 24.98 -5.16 1.94
N PRO A 153 25.99 -5.26 1.07
CA PRO A 153 26.94 -4.16 0.81
C PRO A 153 26.26 -2.86 0.40
N PHE A 154 25.07 -2.98 -0.20
CA PHE A 154 24.26 -1.84 -0.59
C PHE A 154 23.13 -1.55 0.41
N GLY A 155 22.95 -2.39 1.44
CA GLY A 155 21.86 -2.35 2.42
C GLY A 155 20.53 -2.89 1.88
N SER A 156 19.67 -3.39 2.77
CA SER A 156 18.29 -3.77 2.41
C SER A 156 17.44 -2.53 2.12
N ARG A 157 16.29 -2.71 1.47
CA ARG A 157 15.39 -1.62 1.07
C ARG A 157 13.93 -1.96 1.34
N ILE A 158 13.21 -0.97 1.85
CA ILE A 158 11.74 -0.97 1.88
C ILE A 158 11.26 0.20 1.02
N VAL A 159 10.42 -0.10 0.04
CA VAL A 159 9.80 0.90 -0.84
C VAL A 159 8.29 0.85 -0.64
N ASN A 160 7.72 1.93 -0.11
CA ASN A 160 6.28 2.07 0.08
C ASN A 160 5.68 2.89 -1.06
N VAL A 161 4.87 2.28 -1.92
CA VAL A 161 4.24 2.98 -3.05
C VAL A 161 3.14 3.90 -2.52
N SER A 162 3.36 5.20 -2.57
CA SER A 162 2.42 6.20 -2.04
C SER A 162 1.68 6.96 -3.14
N SER A 163 1.21 8.17 -2.84
CA SER A 163 0.52 9.06 -3.78
C SER A 163 0.69 10.51 -3.34
N LEU A 164 0.50 11.47 -4.25
CA LEU A 164 0.33 12.88 -3.88
C LEU A 164 -0.87 13.10 -2.94
N ALA A 165 -1.85 12.18 -2.94
CA ALA A 165 -2.93 12.14 -1.95
C ALA A 165 -2.44 11.93 -0.50
N GLY A 166 -1.21 11.45 -0.31
CA GLY A 166 -0.58 11.25 0.99
C GLY A 166 0.17 12.47 1.54
N LEU A 167 0.11 13.60 0.85
CA LEU A 167 0.67 14.87 1.31
C LEU A 167 -0.11 15.41 2.52
N LEU A 168 0.60 15.94 3.51
CA LEU A 168 0.00 16.47 4.74
C LEU A 168 -0.90 17.69 4.47
N GLU A 169 -0.66 18.41 3.38
CA GLU A 169 -1.48 19.50 2.87
C GLU A 169 -2.89 19.05 2.48
N CYS A 170 -3.10 17.76 2.23
CA CYS A 170 -4.42 17.20 1.98
C CYS A 170 -5.29 17.11 3.25
N LEU A 171 -4.70 17.30 4.43
CA LEU A 171 -5.40 17.32 5.71
C LEU A 171 -5.68 18.77 6.11
N GLY A 172 -6.96 19.15 6.17
CA GLY A 172 -7.38 20.49 6.57
C GLY A 172 -7.14 20.79 8.05
N ASN A 173 -7.10 19.75 8.90
CA ASN A 173 -6.83 19.89 10.33
C ASN A 173 -5.35 20.18 10.60
N GLU A 174 -5.04 21.42 10.98
CA GLU A 174 -3.67 21.88 11.24
C GLU A 174 -3.01 21.16 12.42
N ALA A 175 -3.73 20.96 13.52
CA ALA A 175 -3.18 20.30 14.71
C ALA A 175 -2.73 18.86 14.41
N LEU A 176 -3.58 18.09 13.72
CA LEU A 176 -3.22 16.75 13.25
C LEU A 176 -2.07 16.79 12.24
N ARG A 177 -2.04 17.80 11.37
CA ARG A 177 -0.95 17.98 10.39
C ARG A 177 0.40 18.17 11.09
N LEU A 178 0.45 19.06 12.08
CA LEU A 178 1.65 19.32 12.88
C LEU A 178 2.07 18.09 13.68
N GLN A 179 1.11 17.38 14.27
CA GLN A 179 1.38 16.14 15.00
C GLN A 179 2.02 15.06 14.09
N LEU A 180 1.50 14.86 12.88
CA LEU A 180 2.05 13.90 11.92
C LEU A 180 3.35 14.39 11.25
N ALA A 181 3.62 15.69 11.27
CA ALA A 181 4.86 16.27 10.73
C ALA A 181 6.05 16.03 11.65
N ASP A 182 5.83 16.02 12.97
CA ASP A 182 6.84 15.85 14.02
C ASP A 182 7.33 14.41 14.14
N VAL A 183 8.19 14.01 13.19
CA VAL A 183 8.76 12.65 13.16
C VAL A 183 9.57 12.34 14.38
N GLU A 184 10.15 13.30 15.08
CA GLU A 184 10.99 13.02 16.24
C GLU A 184 10.17 12.41 17.38
N ASN A 185 8.93 12.88 17.55
CA ASN A 185 8.03 12.44 18.62
C ASN A 185 6.88 11.54 18.13
N LEU A 186 6.69 11.40 16.82
CA LEU A 186 5.58 10.63 16.26
C LEU A 186 5.71 9.14 16.62
N LYS A 187 4.61 8.56 17.11
CA LYS A 187 4.54 7.15 17.46
C LYS A 187 3.59 6.40 16.54
N GLU A 188 3.81 5.09 16.41
CA GLU A 188 2.92 4.21 15.67
C GLU A 188 1.48 4.31 16.17
N GLU A 189 1.28 4.34 17.49
CA GLU A 189 -0.06 4.41 18.10
C GLU A 189 -0.77 5.72 17.76
N THR A 190 -0.02 6.81 17.55
CA THR A 190 -0.58 8.09 17.11
C THR A 190 -1.10 8.02 15.69
N ILE A 191 -0.39 7.31 14.80
CA ILE A 191 -0.82 7.13 13.40
C ILE A 191 -2.03 6.20 13.35
N ASP A 192 -2.03 5.13 14.14
CA ASP A 192 -3.18 4.23 14.27
C ASP A 192 -4.42 4.97 14.79
N ALA A 193 -4.25 5.79 15.84
CA ALA A 193 -5.33 6.61 16.38
C ALA A 193 -5.85 7.63 15.35
N PHE A 194 -4.97 8.26 14.58
CA PHE A 194 -5.35 9.17 13.48
C PHE A 194 -6.27 8.47 12.47
N VAL A 195 -5.92 7.26 12.04
CA VAL A 195 -6.73 6.46 11.12
C VAL A 195 -8.05 6.03 11.75
N ASN A 196 -8.01 5.49 12.97
CA ASN A 196 -9.20 4.98 13.66
C ASN A 196 -10.20 6.09 14.00
N ASN A 197 -9.73 7.28 14.35
CA ASN A 197 -10.59 8.44 14.59
C ASN A 197 -11.31 8.88 13.31
N TYR A 198 -10.64 8.86 12.15
CA TYR A 198 -11.30 9.12 10.88
C TYR A 198 -12.39 8.09 10.57
N LEU A 199 -12.10 6.80 10.77
CA LEU A 199 -13.08 5.74 10.56
C LEU A 199 -14.30 5.89 11.48
N HIS A 200 -14.06 6.20 12.75
CA HIS A 200 -15.14 6.48 13.70
C HIS A 200 -16.00 7.66 13.26
N ASP A 201 -15.38 8.77 12.83
CA ASP A 201 -16.08 9.96 12.38
C ASP A 201 -16.91 9.72 11.11
N VAL A 202 -16.40 8.90 10.19
CA VAL A 202 -17.15 8.44 9.01
C VAL A 202 -18.37 7.62 9.42
N GLU A 203 -18.19 6.65 10.32
CA GLU A 203 -19.27 5.77 10.79
C GLU A 203 -20.33 6.55 11.57
N SER A 204 -19.93 7.53 12.38
CA SER A 204 -20.84 8.36 13.17
C SER A 204 -21.41 9.55 12.40
N GLY A 205 -21.03 9.75 11.12
CA GLY A 205 -21.43 10.91 10.32
C GLY A 205 -20.90 12.25 10.82
N GLN A 206 -19.80 12.25 11.60
CA GLN A 206 -19.21 13.44 12.22
C GLN A 206 -17.97 13.95 11.47
N VAL A 207 -17.95 13.86 10.14
CA VAL A 207 -16.80 14.29 9.33
C VAL A 207 -16.71 15.79 9.13
N GLU A 208 -17.84 16.49 9.18
CA GLU A 208 -17.94 17.92 8.88
C GLU A 208 -17.23 18.78 9.94
N GLY A 209 -16.52 19.82 9.50
CA GLY A 209 -15.83 20.76 10.39
C GLY A 209 -14.56 20.25 11.07
N LYS A 210 -14.24 18.95 11.00
CA LYS A 210 -13.05 18.35 11.65
C LYS A 210 -11.77 18.47 10.81
N GLY A 211 -11.86 19.01 9.60
CA GLY A 211 -10.71 19.19 8.70
C GLY A 211 -10.23 17.89 8.05
N TRP A 212 -11.08 16.87 7.98
CA TRP A 212 -10.80 15.64 7.24
C TRP A 212 -10.79 15.88 5.72
N PRO A 213 -10.02 15.09 4.94
CA PRO A 213 -10.03 15.25 3.50
C PRO A 213 -11.40 14.93 2.89
N PRO A 214 -11.91 15.76 1.96
CA PRO A 214 -13.30 15.67 1.50
C PRO A 214 -13.53 14.60 0.41
N GLY A 215 -14.81 14.23 0.24
CA GLY A 215 -15.32 13.44 -0.88
C GLY A 215 -14.88 11.96 -0.85
N PHE A 216 -15.19 11.24 -1.94
CA PHE A 216 -14.89 9.81 -2.08
C PHE A 216 -13.38 9.49 -1.98
N GLY A 217 -12.51 10.46 -2.24
CA GLY A 217 -11.06 10.32 -2.09
C GLY A 217 -10.56 10.45 -0.65
N GLY A 218 -11.42 10.74 0.32
CA GLY A 218 -11.06 11.00 1.72
C GLY A 218 -10.28 9.85 2.34
N ILE A 219 -10.86 8.65 2.33
CA ILE A 219 -10.24 7.44 2.89
C ILE A 219 -8.89 7.10 2.23
N TYR A 220 -8.79 7.29 0.91
CA TYR A 220 -7.54 7.03 0.19
C TYR A 220 -6.43 8.00 0.64
N ARG A 221 -6.75 9.29 0.80
CA ARG A 221 -5.82 10.30 1.33
C ARG A 221 -5.36 9.94 2.74
N ILE A 222 -6.30 9.63 3.64
CA ILE A 222 -5.99 9.19 5.02
C ILE A 222 -5.03 7.99 5.00
N SER A 223 -5.32 6.98 4.17
CA SER A 223 -4.48 5.79 4.07
C SER A 223 -3.04 6.08 3.62
N LYS A 224 -2.86 7.01 2.68
CA LYS A 224 -1.55 7.38 2.14
C LYS A 224 -0.79 8.34 3.05
N ILE A 225 -1.49 9.23 3.76
CA ILE A 225 -0.91 10.05 4.84
C ILE A 225 -0.35 9.13 5.93
N ALA A 226 -1.14 8.16 6.39
CA ALA A 226 -0.73 7.19 7.41
C ALA A 226 0.45 6.34 6.95
N ARG A 227 0.43 5.84 5.70
CA ARG A 227 1.57 5.12 5.08
C ARG A 227 2.84 5.97 5.08
N ASN A 228 2.76 7.24 4.68
CA ASN A 228 3.91 8.15 4.66
C ASN A 228 4.47 8.39 6.07
N ALA A 229 3.58 8.68 7.02
CA ALA A 229 3.93 8.88 8.42
C ALA A 229 4.65 7.65 9.01
N TYR A 230 4.09 6.46 8.80
CA TYR A 230 4.66 5.22 9.32
C TYR A 230 6.00 4.86 8.65
N THR A 231 6.15 5.17 7.36
CA THR A 231 7.45 5.03 6.68
C THR A 231 8.55 5.84 7.37
N ARG A 232 8.25 7.10 7.76
CA ARG A 232 9.20 7.98 8.46
C ARG A 232 9.50 7.47 9.87
N VAL A 233 8.49 6.98 10.59
CA VAL A 233 8.66 6.37 11.93
C VAL A 233 9.57 5.15 11.87
N VAL A 234 9.31 4.20 10.96
CA VAL A 234 10.16 3.00 10.82
C VAL A 234 11.57 3.37 10.40
N ALA A 235 11.75 4.33 9.48
CA ALA A 235 13.08 4.78 9.08
C ALA A 235 13.86 5.42 10.24
N ARG A 236 13.21 6.27 11.05
CA ARG A 236 13.79 6.88 12.25
C ARG A 236 14.19 5.81 13.27
N ASP A 237 13.28 4.89 13.58
CA ASP A 237 13.49 3.90 14.64
C ASP A 237 14.55 2.88 14.25
N PHE A 238 14.55 2.44 12.99
CA PHE A 238 15.58 1.54 12.47
C PHE A 238 16.95 2.23 12.36
N GLY A 239 16.99 3.50 11.95
CA GLY A 239 18.24 4.27 11.86
C GLY A 239 18.90 4.59 13.21
N ARG A 240 18.19 4.41 14.33
CA ARG A 240 18.70 4.58 15.70
C ARG A 240 19.15 3.28 16.36
N HIS A 241 18.96 2.14 15.70
CA HIS A 241 19.37 0.87 16.29
C HIS A 241 20.90 0.79 16.36
N PRO A 242 21.48 0.52 17.56
CA PRO A 242 22.94 0.54 17.78
C PRO A 242 23.73 -0.40 16.85
N GLU A 243 23.09 -1.47 16.38
CA GLU A 243 23.69 -2.48 15.52
C GLU A 243 23.83 -2.06 14.04
N HIS A 244 23.36 -0.85 13.68
CA HIS A 244 23.37 -0.33 12.30
C HIS A 244 24.22 0.93 12.12
N HIS A 245 24.89 1.39 13.18
CA HIS A 245 25.99 2.35 13.07
C HIS A 245 27.28 1.57 12.81
N HIS A 246 27.69 1.50 11.54
CA HIS A 246 29.07 1.15 11.22
C HIS A 246 29.90 2.42 11.40
N ASP A 247 30.77 2.42 12.42
CA ASP A 247 31.87 3.38 12.58
C ASP A 247 32.80 3.37 11.36
#